data_AF-A0A8H7QU16-F1
#
_entry.id   AF-A0A8H7QU16-F1
#
_cell.length_a   1.000
_cell.length_b   1.000
_cell.length_c   1.000
_cell.angle_alpha   90.00
_cell.angle_beta   90.00
_cell.angle_gamma   90.00
#
_symmetry.space_group_name_H-M   'P 1'
#
loop_
_entity.id
_entity.type
_entity.pdbx_description
1 polymer ?
#
loop_
_entity_poly.entity_id
_entity_poly.type
_entity_poly.pdbx_seq_one_letter_code
_entity_poly.pdbx_strand_id
1 'polypeptide(L)'
;MNDKTVKNIIIHELLGSNISSSLYHSASTEWSDETKSDILYVPTEANNDQPPILIEIQNSVNQAFMIRLIQYCTRVYERFQVFPVVLVFVVEVNFISTKSIENHIKVGMNQLVALAYFTTCQAASLSLLEYAGDSTVRFLYSTCKANMKKKGDSELVEIIDQSTEQIRKAIELDECDNYGSRNKKDPSS
;
A
#
# COMPACT_ATOMS: atom_id res chain seq x y z
N MET A 1 3.90 8.97 -5.88
CA MET A 1 2.46 8.75 -5.61
C MET A 1 1.62 9.80 -6.33
N ASN A 2 1.63 9.81 -7.67
CA ASN A 2 0.87 10.77 -8.49
C ASN A 2 -0.37 10.14 -9.13
N ASP A 3 -0.67 8.89 -8.78
CA ASP A 3 -1.88 8.23 -9.23
C ASP A 3 -3.09 8.93 -8.61
N LYS A 4 -4.02 9.36 -9.46
CA LYS A 4 -5.23 10.09 -9.05
C LYS A 4 -6.05 9.28 -8.05
N THR A 5 -6.09 7.97 -8.19
CA THR A 5 -6.84 7.08 -7.31
C THR A 5 -6.25 7.04 -5.91
N VAL A 6 -4.93 6.90 -5.79
CA VAL A 6 -4.27 6.86 -4.47
C VAL A 6 -4.45 8.19 -3.74
N LYS A 7 -4.30 9.31 -4.45
CA LYS A 7 -4.57 10.63 -3.90
C LYS A 7 -6.02 10.76 -3.43
N ASN A 8 -7.00 10.26 -4.20
CA ASN A 8 -8.42 10.27 -3.81
C ASN A 8 -8.66 9.49 -2.52
N ILE A 9 -8.09 8.29 -2.40
CA ILE A 9 -8.25 7.45 -1.21
C ILE A 9 -7.77 8.21 0.04
N ILE A 10 -6.58 8.80 -0.04
CA ILE A 10 -5.97 9.49 1.11
C ILE A 10 -6.77 10.73 1.50
N ILE A 11 -7.17 11.56 0.54
CA ILE A 11 -7.92 12.79 0.83
C ILE A 11 -9.28 12.45 1.45
N HIS A 12 -10.02 11.52 0.86
CA HIS A 12 -11.36 11.18 1.34
C HIS A 12 -11.35 10.54 2.71
N GLU A 13 -10.32 9.76 3.03
CA GLU A 13 -10.24 9.14 4.34
C GLU A 13 -9.78 10.12 5.43
N LEU A 14 -8.81 11.00 5.13
CA LEU A 14 -8.31 11.97 6.11
C LEU A 14 -9.27 13.13 6.34
N LEU A 15 -9.96 13.61 5.29
CA LEU A 15 -10.74 14.84 5.31
C LEU A 15 -12.24 14.64 5.05
N GLY A 16 -12.66 13.43 4.68
CA GLY A 16 -14.05 13.09 4.40
C GLY A 16 -14.40 13.02 2.91
N SER A 17 -15.45 12.26 2.60
CA SER A 17 -15.91 12.01 1.23
C SER A 17 -16.51 13.24 0.52
N ASN A 18 -16.82 14.30 1.27
CA ASN A 18 -17.33 15.57 0.77
C ASN A 18 -16.23 16.46 0.14
N ILE A 19 -14.95 16.18 0.41
CA ILE A 19 -13.83 16.97 -0.12
C ILE A 19 -13.40 16.40 -1.47
N SER A 20 -13.54 17.17 -2.55
CA SER A 20 -13.07 16.73 -3.86
C SER A 20 -11.55 16.72 -3.95
N SER A 21 -10.98 15.57 -4.32
CA SER A 21 -9.54 15.42 -4.54
C SER A 21 -8.97 16.26 -5.70
N SER A 22 -9.83 16.77 -6.58
CA SER A 22 -9.43 17.67 -7.67
C SER A 22 -8.97 19.03 -7.14
N LEU A 23 -9.38 19.39 -5.92
CA LEU A 23 -8.97 20.62 -5.25
C LEU A 23 -7.53 20.52 -4.75
N TYR A 24 -6.96 19.31 -4.68
CA TYR A 24 -5.61 19.08 -4.22
C TYR A 24 -4.65 18.82 -5.37
N HIS A 25 -3.47 19.41 -5.31
CA HIS A 25 -2.37 19.20 -6.24
C HIS A 25 -1.09 18.83 -5.50
N SER A 26 -0.20 18.10 -6.16
CA SER A 26 1.14 17.82 -5.61
C SER A 26 1.97 19.10 -5.64
N ALA A 27 2.57 19.45 -4.52
CA ALA A 27 3.46 20.60 -4.40
C ALA A 27 4.93 20.18 -4.30
N SER A 28 5.85 21.15 -4.41
CA SER A 28 7.27 20.90 -4.19
C SER A 28 7.52 20.46 -2.74
N THR A 29 8.33 19.41 -2.60
CA THR A 29 8.73 18.84 -1.31
C THR A 29 10.15 19.23 -0.89
N GLU A 30 10.82 20.06 -1.70
CA GLU A 30 12.15 20.59 -1.41
C GLU A 30 12.06 21.82 -0.53
N TRP A 31 12.87 21.83 0.53
CA TRP A 31 12.92 22.89 1.52
C TRP A 31 14.22 23.69 1.41
N SER A 32 14.24 24.87 2.04
CA SER A 32 15.36 25.84 1.94
C SER A 32 16.67 25.35 2.56
N ASP A 33 16.63 24.31 3.39
CA ASP A 33 17.79 23.68 4.03
C ASP A 33 18.27 22.43 3.27
N GLU A 34 17.87 22.29 2.00
CA GLU A 34 18.19 21.15 1.12
C GLU A 34 17.57 19.82 1.57
N THR A 35 16.79 19.81 2.67
CA THR A 35 16.02 18.63 3.04
C THR A 35 14.80 18.50 2.14
N LYS A 36 14.32 17.25 2.03
CA LYS A 36 13.21 16.91 1.15
C LYS A 36 12.20 16.04 1.91
N SER A 37 10.93 16.43 1.82
CA SER A 37 9.82 15.57 2.24
C SER A 37 9.43 14.62 1.11
N ASP A 38 8.70 13.56 1.44
CA ASP A 38 8.33 12.57 0.43
C ASP A 38 7.21 13.09 -0.48
N ILE A 39 6.05 13.44 0.10
CA ILE A 39 4.88 13.88 -0.66
C ILE A 39 4.15 15.00 0.09
N LEU A 40 3.76 16.04 -0.64
CA LEU A 40 2.94 17.13 -0.14
C LEU A 40 1.78 17.39 -1.09
N TYR A 41 0.54 17.20 -0.61
CA TYR A 41 -0.66 17.62 -1.31
C TYR A 41 -1.17 18.92 -0.73
N VAL A 42 -1.44 19.89 -1.60
CA VAL A 42 -1.89 21.23 -1.19
C VAL A 42 -3.23 21.51 -1.86
N PRO A 43 -4.22 22.04 -1.14
CA PRO A 43 -5.48 22.48 -1.71
C PRO A 43 -5.28 23.72 -2.59
N THR A 44 -6.25 24.03 -3.45
CA THR A 44 -6.28 25.30 -4.19
C THR A 44 -6.34 26.49 -3.23
N GLU A 45 -7.09 26.36 -2.14
CA GLU A 45 -7.21 27.35 -1.08
C GLU A 45 -7.04 26.66 0.28
N ALA A 46 -5.93 26.93 0.96
CA ALA A 46 -5.64 26.32 2.26
C ALA A 46 -6.47 26.99 3.37
N ASN A 47 -7.16 26.17 4.16
CA ASN A 47 -7.87 26.59 5.37
C ASN A 47 -7.98 25.39 6.33
N ASN A 48 -8.63 25.57 7.48
CA ASN A 48 -8.71 24.51 8.49
C ASN A 48 -9.56 23.30 8.06
N ASP A 49 -10.52 23.48 7.14
CA ASP A 49 -11.35 22.40 6.59
C ASP A 49 -10.69 21.70 5.40
N GLN A 50 -9.77 22.40 4.73
CA GLN A 50 -8.93 21.90 3.65
C GLN A 50 -7.47 22.21 3.98
N PRO A 51 -6.86 21.48 4.94
CA PRO A 51 -5.46 21.68 5.28
C PRO A 51 -4.55 21.03 4.22
N PRO A 52 -3.28 21.46 4.09
CA PRO A 52 -2.27 20.70 3.38
C PRO A 52 -2.11 19.29 3.98
N ILE A 53 -1.72 18.32 3.16
CA ILE A 53 -1.47 16.95 3.61
C ILE A 53 -0.01 16.61 3.34
N LEU A 54 0.74 16.39 4.41
CA LEU A 54 2.14 15.96 4.36
C LEU A 54 2.21 14.45 4.57
N ILE A 55 2.86 13.73 3.67
CA ILE A 55 3.02 12.28 3.75
C ILE A 55 4.51 11.97 3.76
N GLU A 56 4.93 11.18 4.76
CA GLU A 56 6.28 10.64 4.87
C GLU A 56 6.25 9.12 4.82
N ILE A 57 7.24 8.53 4.16
CA ILE A 57 7.45 7.09 4.07
C ILE A 57 8.81 6.82 4.70
N GLN A 58 8.83 6.19 5.87
CA GLN A 58 10.05 5.97 6.62
C GLN A 58 10.23 4.51 6.98
N ASN A 59 11.48 4.06 7.04
CA ASN A 59 11.76 2.72 7.54
C ASN A 59 11.39 2.66 9.03
N SER A 60 12.03 3.47 9.89
CA SER A 60 11.75 3.51 11.33
C SER A 60 11.37 4.91 11.81
N VAL A 61 10.49 4.97 12.82
CA VAL A 61 10.09 6.23 13.48
C VAL A 61 10.95 6.42 14.72
N ASN A 62 12.04 7.17 14.57
CA ASN A 62 12.92 7.52 15.67
C ASN A 62 12.81 9.02 16.03
N GLN A 63 13.46 9.43 17.12
CA GLN A 63 13.41 10.82 17.58
C GLN A 63 13.91 11.82 16.54
N ALA A 64 14.97 11.49 15.79
CA ALA A 64 15.49 12.36 14.75
C ALA A 64 14.48 12.55 13.61
N PHE A 65 13.77 11.49 13.21
CA PHE A 65 12.68 11.58 12.26
C PHE A 65 11.54 12.46 12.80
N MET A 66 11.11 12.27 14.05
CA MET A 66 10.03 13.08 14.64
C MET A 66 10.39 14.58 14.67
N ILE A 67 11.64 14.92 14.99
CA ILE A 67 12.12 16.32 14.94
C ILE A 67 12.05 16.86 13.51
N ARG A 68 12.52 16.09 12.52
CA ARG A 68 12.45 16.49 11.11
C ARG A 68 11.00 16.65 10.62
N LEU A 69 10.11 15.78 11.05
CA LEU A 69 8.68 15.85 10.72
C LEU A 69 8.04 17.13 11.27
N ILE A 70 8.36 17.51 12.52
CA ILE A 70 7.91 18.78 13.11
C ILE A 70 8.42 19.96 12.28
N GLN A 71 9.70 19.96 11.89
CA GLN A 71 10.27 21.01 11.04
C GLN A 71 9.55 21.13 9.70
N TYR A 72 9.20 20.00 9.07
CA TYR A 72 8.42 20.00 7.83
C TYR A 72 7.03 20.60 8.06
N CYS A 73 6.36 20.26 9.17
CA CYS A 73 5.06 20.84 9.51
C CYS A 73 5.14 22.36 9.68
N THR A 74 6.18 22.84 10.36
CA THR A 74 6.42 24.29 10.54
C THR A 74 6.61 24.99 9.19
N ARG A 75 7.34 24.40 8.25
CA ARG A 75 7.56 24.98 6.91
C ARG A 75 6.29 25.02 6.06
N VAL A 76 5.48 23.96 6.15
CA VAL A 76 4.16 23.94 5.52
C VAL A 76 3.30 25.06 6.10
N TYR A 77 3.30 25.22 7.42
CA TYR A 77 2.59 26.33 8.08
C TYR A 77 3.12 27.69 7.64
N GLU A 78 4.42 27.91 7.59
CA GLU A 78 5.00 29.18 7.12
C GLU A 78 4.54 29.52 5.68
N ARG A 79 4.46 28.51 4.81
CA ARG A 79 4.06 28.68 3.40
C ARG A 79 2.57 28.89 3.20
N PHE A 80 1.72 28.22 3.97
CA PHE A 80 0.27 28.16 3.73
C PHE A 80 -0.60 28.71 4.87
N GLN A 81 0.02 29.10 5.99
CA GLN A 81 -0.62 29.62 7.20
C GLN A 81 -1.65 28.66 7.84
N VAL A 82 -1.52 27.36 7.52
CA VAL A 82 -2.37 26.27 8.03
C VAL A 82 -1.48 25.06 8.32
N PHE A 83 -1.66 24.43 9.48
CA PHE A 83 -0.90 23.22 9.82
C PHE A 83 -1.33 22.04 8.95
N PRO A 84 -0.38 21.21 8.49
CA PRO A 84 -0.75 20.05 7.71
C PRO A 84 -1.41 18.96 8.57
N VAL A 85 -2.26 18.16 7.93
CA VAL A 85 -2.53 16.80 8.38
C VAL A 85 -1.37 15.93 7.93
N VAL A 86 -0.81 15.15 8.86
CA VAL A 86 0.38 14.34 8.62
C VAL A 86 0.03 12.86 8.59
N LEU A 87 0.43 12.18 7.52
CA LEU A 87 0.33 10.73 7.38
C LEU A 87 1.72 10.13 7.27
N VAL A 88 2.09 9.25 8.20
CA VAL A 88 3.39 8.56 8.16
C VAL A 88 3.17 7.09 7.83
N PHE A 89 3.72 6.63 6.71
CA PHE A 89 3.85 5.23 6.38
C PHE A 89 5.18 4.72 6.91
N VAL A 90 5.12 3.78 7.84
CA VAL A 90 6.32 3.16 8.39
C VAL A 90 6.47 1.79 7.75
N VAL A 91 7.58 1.57 7.04
CA VAL A 91 7.80 0.39 6.20
C VAL A 91 8.74 -0.63 6.84
N GLU A 92 9.36 -0.33 7.98
CA GLU A 92 10.01 -1.37 8.77
C GLU A 92 8.96 -2.40 9.20
N VAL A 93 9.35 -3.67 9.05
CA VAL A 93 8.50 -4.86 8.93
C VAL A 93 7.58 -5.11 10.15
N ASN A 94 7.58 -4.25 11.16
CA ASN A 94 6.85 -4.44 12.42
C ASN A 94 6.07 -3.21 12.93
N PHE A 95 5.94 -2.11 12.17
CA PHE A 95 5.22 -0.93 12.69
C PHE A 95 3.71 -1.17 12.86
N ILE A 96 3.09 -1.84 11.89
CA ILE A 96 1.73 -2.38 12.00
C ILE A 96 1.87 -3.88 11.95
N SER A 97 1.65 -4.55 13.09
CA SER A 97 1.51 -6.00 13.06
C SER A 97 0.15 -6.35 12.45
N THR A 98 0.07 -7.45 11.71
CA THR A 98 -1.22 -7.98 11.24
C THR A 98 -2.19 -8.18 12.42
N LYS A 99 -1.67 -8.51 13.61
CA LYS A 99 -2.47 -8.58 14.85
C LYS A 99 -3.11 -7.24 15.23
N SER A 100 -2.43 -6.12 15.01
CA SER A 100 -2.94 -4.78 15.34
C SER A 100 -4.15 -4.39 14.51
N ILE A 101 -4.32 -5.01 13.33
CA ILE A 101 -5.43 -4.73 12.41
C ILE A 101 -6.38 -5.95 12.24
N GLU A 102 -6.10 -7.08 12.89
CA GLU A 102 -6.77 -8.37 12.65
C GLU A 102 -8.30 -8.28 12.75
N ASN A 103 -8.80 -7.55 13.75
CA ASN A 103 -10.23 -7.36 13.99
C ASN A 103 -10.94 -6.52 12.91
N HIS A 104 -10.16 -5.85 12.07
CA HIS A 104 -10.66 -5.01 10.98
C HIS A 104 -10.49 -5.68 9.60
N ILE A 105 -9.69 -6.76 9.51
CA ILE A 105 -9.47 -7.47 8.25
C ILE A 105 -10.68 -8.37 7.96
N LYS A 106 -11.35 -8.10 6.85
CA LYS A 106 -12.50 -8.86 6.35
C LYS A 106 -12.67 -8.65 4.85
N VAL A 107 -13.50 -9.47 4.20
CA VAL A 107 -13.89 -9.23 2.81
C VAL A 107 -14.66 -7.90 2.74
N GLY A 108 -14.20 -6.97 1.91
CA GLY A 108 -14.74 -5.61 1.84
C GLY A 108 -14.30 -4.74 3.02
N MET A 109 -13.02 -4.84 3.39
CA MET A 109 -12.44 -4.02 4.46
C MET A 109 -12.38 -2.54 4.05
N ASN A 110 -12.30 -1.64 5.04
CA ASN A 110 -12.07 -0.22 4.75
C ASN A 110 -10.74 -0.07 3.97
N GLN A 111 -10.69 0.90 3.06
CA GLN A 111 -9.57 1.07 2.12
C GLN A 111 -8.22 1.30 2.82
N LEU A 112 -8.17 1.96 3.99
CA LEU A 112 -6.94 2.05 4.79
C LEU A 112 -6.55 0.73 5.41
N VAL A 113 -7.53 -0.07 5.84
CA VAL A 113 -7.24 -1.42 6.36
C VAL A 113 -6.70 -2.30 5.24
N ALA A 114 -7.25 -2.20 4.03
CA ALA A 114 -6.73 -2.89 2.84
C ALA A 114 -5.31 -2.41 2.48
N LEU A 115 -5.06 -1.10 2.55
CA LEU A 115 -3.74 -0.53 2.30
C LEU A 115 -2.73 -1.00 3.36
N ALA A 116 -3.08 -0.91 4.64
CA ALA A 116 -2.25 -1.37 5.75
C ALA A 116 -1.96 -2.87 5.61
N TYR A 117 -2.99 -3.70 5.46
CA TYR A 117 -2.86 -5.14 5.18
C TYR A 117 -1.90 -5.40 4.02
N PHE A 118 -2.13 -4.78 2.86
CA PHE A 118 -1.29 -4.95 1.67
C PHE A 118 0.18 -4.60 1.93
N THR A 119 0.44 -3.49 2.62
CA THR A 119 1.81 -3.06 2.95
C THR A 119 2.49 -3.96 3.98
N THR A 120 1.73 -4.55 4.91
CA THR A 120 2.27 -5.46 5.95
C THR A 120 2.55 -6.86 5.44
N CYS A 121 1.75 -7.37 4.49
CA CYS A 121 1.92 -8.73 3.98
C CYS A 121 3.17 -8.90 3.11
N GLN A 122 3.64 -7.84 2.45
CA GLN A 122 4.81 -7.86 1.55
C GLN A 122 4.83 -9.07 0.59
N ALA A 123 3.65 -9.53 0.18
CA ALA A 123 3.53 -10.77 -0.58
C ALA A 123 4.03 -10.58 -2.02
N ALA A 124 4.86 -11.51 -2.49
CA ALA A 124 5.39 -11.49 -3.86
C ALA A 124 4.31 -11.71 -4.92
N SER A 125 3.22 -12.40 -4.56
CA SER A 125 2.10 -12.69 -5.45
C SER A 125 0.77 -12.41 -4.78
N LEU A 126 -0.23 -12.12 -5.61
CA LEU A 126 -1.61 -11.95 -5.16
C LEU A 126 -2.15 -13.25 -4.53
N SER A 127 -1.73 -14.42 -5.01
CA SER A 127 -2.17 -15.73 -4.49
C SER A 127 -1.72 -16.02 -3.06
N LEU A 128 -0.68 -15.33 -2.58
CA LEU A 128 -0.18 -15.46 -1.21
C LEU A 128 -0.93 -14.56 -0.21
N LEU A 129 -1.85 -13.71 -0.69
CA LEU A 129 -2.68 -12.86 0.15
C LEU A 129 -3.99 -13.57 0.47
N GLU A 130 -4.23 -13.84 1.76
CA GLU A 130 -5.48 -14.43 2.26
C GLU A 130 -6.72 -13.63 1.83
N TYR A 131 -6.58 -12.30 1.77
CA TYR A 131 -7.64 -11.38 1.35
C TYR A 131 -7.46 -10.85 -0.08
N ALA A 132 -6.87 -11.65 -0.96
CA ALA A 132 -6.77 -11.36 -2.40
C ALA A 132 -8.13 -11.16 -3.10
N GLY A 133 -9.23 -11.53 -2.45
CA GLY A 133 -10.60 -11.27 -2.88
C GLY A 133 -11.00 -9.79 -2.85
N ASP A 134 -10.35 -9.00 -1.98
CA ASP A 134 -10.69 -7.60 -1.76
C ASP A 134 -10.33 -6.71 -2.96
N SER A 135 -11.24 -5.84 -3.36
CA SER A 135 -11.09 -5.02 -4.56
C SER A 135 -9.97 -3.98 -4.42
N THR A 136 -9.77 -3.41 -3.23
CA THR A 136 -8.69 -2.46 -2.96
C THR A 136 -7.34 -3.18 -2.94
N VAL A 137 -7.25 -4.36 -2.32
CA VAL A 137 -6.02 -5.17 -2.34
C VAL A 137 -5.62 -5.56 -3.77
N ARG A 138 -6.56 -6.02 -4.59
CA ARG A 138 -6.32 -6.34 -6.01
C ARG A 138 -5.87 -5.12 -6.82
N PHE A 139 -6.50 -3.99 -6.58
CA PHE A 139 -6.15 -2.73 -7.24
C PHE A 139 -4.72 -2.30 -6.90
N LEU A 140 -4.35 -2.34 -5.61
CA LEU A 140 -3.02 -1.98 -5.13
C LEU A 140 -1.96 -2.91 -5.75
N TYR A 141 -2.18 -4.22 -5.72
CA TYR A 141 -1.27 -5.20 -6.35
C TYR A 141 -1.10 -4.95 -7.85
N SER A 142 -2.20 -4.74 -8.58
CA SER A 142 -2.16 -4.48 -10.02
C SER A 142 -1.41 -3.19 -10.36
N THR A 143 -1.59 -2.14 -9.57
CA THR A 143 -0.85 -0.88 -9.69
C THR A 143 0.64 -1.08 -9.48
N CYS A 144 1.03 -1.81 -8.42
CA CYS A 144 2.44 -2.16 -8.16
C CYS A 144 3.05 -2.96 -9.32
N LYS A 145 2.36 -4.00 -9.80
CA LYS A 145 2.81 -4.84 -10.91
C LYS A 145 3.01 -4.05 -12.20
N ALA A 146 2.06 -3.17 -12.55
CA ALA A 146 2.18 -2.31 -13.72
C ALA A 146 3.36 -1.34 -13.63
N ASN A 147 3.68 -0.83 -12.44
CA ASN A 147 4.82 0.05 -12.22
C ASN A 147 6.16 -0.70 -12.24
N MET A 148 6.21 -1.95 -11.78
CA MET A 148 7.40 -2.80 -11.86
C MET A 148 7.75 -3.15 -13.32
N LYS A 149 6.75 -3.47 -14.15
CA LYS A 149 6.95 -3.70 -15.60
C LYS A 149 7.55 -2.49 -16.32
N LYS A 150 7.22 -1.27 -15.88
CA LYS A 150 7.76 -0.03 -16.47
C LYS A 150 9.21 0.27 -16.08
N LYS A 151 9.75 -0.36 -15.02
CA LYS A 151 11.07 -0.02 -14.46
C LYS A 151 12.22 -0.89 -15.00
N GLY A 152 11.96 -1.83 -15.91
CA GLY A 152 12.98 -2.68 -16.55
C GLY A 152 13.12 -4.10 -15.99
N ASP A 153 12.42 -4.45 -14.92
CA ASP A 153 12.40 -5.82 -14.34
C ASP A 153 11.37 -6.75 -15.00
N SER A 154 10.85 -6.39 -16.18
CA SER A 154 9.74 -7.12 -16.82
C SER A 154 10.08 -8.59 -17.08
N GLU A 155 11.36 -8.90 -17.37
CA GLU A 155 11.81 -10.24 -17.70
C GLU A 155 11.89 -11.14 -16.46
N LEU A 156 12.46 -10.65 -15.35
CA LEU A 156 12.57 -11.42 -14.10
C LEU A 156 11.20 -11.67 -13.46
N VAL A 157 10.32 -10.66 -13.47
CA VAL A 157 8.95 -10.81 -12.94
C VAL A 157 8.13 -11.79 -13.78
N GLU A 158 8.28 -11.77 -15.11
CA GLU A 158 7.60 -12.73 -15.99
C GLU A 158 8.14 -14.15 -15.84
N ILE A 159 9.45 -14.32 -15.62
CA ILE A 159 10.06 -15.63 -15.32
C ILE A 159 9.54 -16.18 -13.98
N ILE A 160 9.44 -15.33 -12.95
CA ILE A 160 8.93 -15.74 -11.63
C ILE A 160 7.45 -16.11 -11.71
N ASP A 161 6.62 -15.31 -12.39
CA ASP A 161 5.19 -15.61 -12.59
C ASP A 161 5.01 -16.93 -13.38
N GLN A 162 5.76 -17.12 -14.46
CA GLN A 162 5.72 -18.36 -15.26
C GLN A 162 6.15 -19.57 -14.44
N SER A 163 7.22 -19.45 -13.66
CA SER A 163 7.72 -20.54 -12.80
C SER A 163 6.70 -20.90 -11.71
N THR A 164 6.05 -19.89 -11.11
CA THR A 164 5.03 -20.09 -10.08
C THR A 164 3.81 -20.83 -10.64
N GLU A 165 3.34 -20.48 -11.84
CA GLU A 165 2.22 -21.19 -12.49
C GLU A 165 2.58 -22.62 -12.91
N GLN A 166 3.82 -22.85 -13.36
CA GLN A 166 4.28 -24.20 -13.68
C GLN A 166 4.32 -25.10 -12.44
N ILE A 167 4.83 -24.58 -11.32
CA ILE A 167 4.84 -25.30 -10.04
C ILE A 167 3.42 -25.58 -9.58
N ARG A 168 2.50 -24.61 -9.70
CA ARG A 168 1.09 -24.77 -9.33
C ARG A 168 0.42 -25.91 -10.11
N LYS A 169 0.62 -25.94 -11.43
CA LYS A 169 0.11 -27.02 -12.29
C LYS A 169 0.71 -28.38 -11.95
N ALA A 170 1.99 -28.43 -11.61
CA ALA A 170 2.64 -29.68 -11.21
C ALA A 170 2.05 -30.23 -9.89
N ILE A 171 1.75 -29.36 -8.92
CA ILE A 171 1.09 -29.74 -7.67
C ILE A 171 -0.34 -30.26 -7.94
N GLU A 172 -1.12 -29.58 -8.78
CA GLU A 172 -2.48 -30.03 -9.16
C GLU A 172 -2.49 -31.40 -9.85
N LEU A 173 -1.46 -31.70 -10.66
CA LEU A 173 -1.31 -33.00 -11.32
C LEU A 173 -0.95 -34.11 -10.33
N ASP A 174 -0.06 -33.82 -9.36
CA ASP A 174 0.33 -34.80 -8.32
C ASP A 174 -0.83 -35.13 -7.36
N GLU A 175 -1.68 -34.15 -7.04
CA GLU A 175 -2.90 -34.37 -6.26
C GLU A 175 -3.95 -35.22 -7.01
N CYS A 176 -4.01 -35.13 -8.34
CA CYS A 176 -4.89 -35.95 -9.17
C CYS A 176 -4.42 -37.43 -9.25
N ASP A 177 -3.11 -37.68 -9.32
CA ASP A 177 -2.55 -39.03 -9.42
C ASP A 177 -2.64 -39.81 -8.09
N ASN A 178 -2.64 -39.10 -6.96
CA ASN A 178 -2.73 -39.72 -5.63
C ASN A 178 -4.17 -40.16 -5.27
N TYR A 179 -5.20 -39.55 -5.85
CA TYR A 179 -6.60 -39.99 -5.70
C TYR A 179 -6.92 -41.26 -6.52
N GLY A 180 -6.25 -41.44 -7.67
CA GLY A 180 -6.41 -42.64 -8.50
C GLY A 180 -5.79 -43.92 -7.90
N SER A 181 -4.77 -43.77 -7.05
CA SER A 181 -4.01 -44.90 -6.50
C SER A 181 -4.53 -45.43 -5.16
N ARG A 182 -5.36 -44.69 -4.43
CA ARG A 182 -5.95 -45.13 -3.15
C ARG A 182 -7.20 -46.02 -3.29
N ASN A 183 -7.83 -46.09 -4.46
CA ASN A 183 -9.05 -46.88 -4.69
C ASN A 183 -8.81 -48.31 -5.25
N LYS A 184 -7.57 -48.82 -5.19
CA LYS A 184 -7.24 -50.21 -5.59
C LYS A 184 -6.48 -50.97 -4.50
N LYS A 185 -6.97 -50.97 -3.27
CA LYS A 185 -6.64 -52.02 -2.30
C LYS A 185 -7.87 -52.35 -1.47
N ASP A 186 -8.60 -53.37 -1.91
CA ASP A 186 -9.16 -54.40 -1.03
C ASP A 186 -9.49 -55.65 -1.86
N PRO A 187 -8.68 -56.71 -1.74
CA PRO A 187 -9.14 -58.07 -1.93
C PRO A 187 -9.04 -58.80 -0.59
N SER A 188 -10.19 -59.11 0.02
CA SER A 188 -10.32 -60.11 1.08
C SER A 188 -11.60 -60.89 0.77
N SER A 189 -11.46 -62.10 0.19
CA SER A 189 -11.30 -63.41 0.85
C SER A 189 -12.64 -64.04 1.17
#